data_AF-A0A2V7V886-F1
#
_entry.id   AF-A0A2V7V886-F1
#
_cell.length_a   1.000
_cell.length_b   1.000
_cell.length_c   1.000
_cell.angle_alpha   90.00
_cell.angle_beta   90.00
_cell.angle_gamma   90.00
#
_symmetry.space_group_name_H-M   'P 1'
#
loop_
_entity.id
_entity.type
_entity.pdbx_description
1 polymer ?
#
loop_
_entity_poly.entity_id
_entity_poly.type
_entity_poly.pdbx_seq_one_letter_code
_entity_poly.pdbx_strand_id
1 'polypeptide(L)'
;MAPGGMTTSKTRTGLALVVTSWMALEGCGGSSSVTPPPPTTIPPTTIPITQPTPDPLIAACGTPRPPALYGIKVKVQTDQGYRKLVDSRPIVKNVDGYCAKVGQGDGAYCDTRLEGDLQREACDALVIGRAKDTHRYGPTWYFEAKPCVDAGAGGDGCVNHPDNQFLVVTRGEGEIMACAADDVPVAEGRCGTCQLIVGSSACQ
;
A
#
# COMPACT_ATOMS: atom_id res chain seq x y z
N MET A 1 14.10 61.48 4.42
CA MET A 1 12.84 61.84 5.11
C MET A 1 12.05 60.56 5.36
N ALA A 2 11.99 60.12 6.62
CA ALA A 2 11.02 59.14 7.11
C ALA A 2 9.72 59.87 7.51
N PRO A 3 8.59 59.16 7.58
CA PRO A 3 8.12 58.64 8.87
C PRO A 3 7.69 57.15 8.75
N GLY A 4 7.96 56.27 9.73
CA GLY A 4 7.20 56.14 11.00
C GLY A 4 5.88 55.40 10.70
N GLY A 5 5.62 54.14 11.07
CA GLY A 5 6.01 53.36 12.23
C GLY A 5 4.73 52.99 12.99
N MET A 6 4.28 51.72 12.94
CA MET A 6 3.42 51.14 13.97
C MET A 6 3.39 49.61 13.88
N THR A 7 4.17 48.99 14.75
CA THR A 7 4.12 47.58 15.15
C THR A 7 2.99 47.38 16.15
N THR A 8 2.07 46.44 15.87
CA THR A 8 1.06 46.00 16.85
C THR A 8 1.40 44.59 17.31
N SER A 9 1.92 44.52 18.55
CA SER A 9 2.14 43.31 19.34
C SER A 9 0.80 42.76 19.85
N LYS A 10 0.58 41.44 19.76
CA LYS A 10 -0.55 40.77 20.40
C LYS A 10 -0.07 39.55 21.20
N THR A 11 0.18 39.83 22.47
CA THR A 11 0.10 39.05 23.70
C THR A 11 -0.04 37.52 23.59
N ARG A 12 0.98 36.79 24.08
CA ARG A 12 0.89 35.40 24.52
C ARG A 12 0.33 35.36 25.95
N THR A 13 -0.83 34.76 26.14
CA THR A 13 -1.36 34.43 27.47
C THR A 13 -0.99 33.00 27.80
N GLY A 14 -0.11 32.84 28.79
CA GLY A 14 0.13 31.55 29.45
C GLY A 14 -0.92 31.29 30.52
N LEU A 15 -1.21 30.01 30.76
CA LEU A 15 -1.83 29.56 32.01
C LEU A 15 -1.12 28.29 32.46
N ALA A 16 -0.36 28.41 33.55
CA ALA A 16 0.17 27.31 34.33
C ALA A 16 -0.84 26.98 35.43
N LEU A 17 -1.08 25.69 35.68
CA LEU A 17 -1.81 25.20 36.85
C LEU A 17 -0.99 24.09 37.50
N VAL A 18 -0.35 24.47 38.60
CA VAL A 18 0.15 23.62 39.69
C VAL A 18 -0.94 23.58 40.76
N VAL A 19 -0.99 22.51 41.58
CA VAL A 19 -1.51 22.41 42.98
C VAL A 19 -2.02 20.97 43.20
N THR A 20 -1.80 20.21 44.27
CA THR A 20 -0.88 20.19 45.44
C THR A 20 -1.09 18.83 46.14
N SER A 21 -0.03 18.30 46.78
CA SER A 21 -0.07 17.22 47.78
C SER A 21 -0.87 17.58 49.04
N TRP A 22 -1.44 16.56 49.70
CA TRP A 22 -1.97 16.60 51.07
C TRP A 22 -1.26 15.58 51.98
N MET A 23 -0.95 16.04 53.21
CA MET A 23 -0.26 15.39 54.33
C MET A 23 -1.20 14.43 55.10
N ALA A 24 -0.75 13.23 55.50
CA ALA A 24 -0.25 12.78 56.82
C ALA A 24 -1.27 12.75 58.00
N LEU A 25 -1.44 11.58 58.62
CA LEU A 25 -1.45 11.41 60.09
C LEU A 25 -1.34 9.93 60.54
N GLU A 26 -0.31 9.69 61.37
CA GLU A 26 -0.16 8.81 62.56
C GLU A 26 -0.76 7.38 62.65
N GLY A 27 0.10 6.46 63.10
CA GLY A 27 -0.29 5.16 63.68
C GLY A 27 0.91 4.30 64.10
N CYS A 28 1.28 4.34 65.38
CA CYS A 28 2.20 3.42 66.05
C CYS A 28 1.65 1.98 66.12
N GLY A 29 2.54 0.98 66.07
CA GLY A 29 2.38 -0.24 66.87
C GLY A 29 2.56 -1.57 66.14
N GLY A 30 3.48 -2.39 66.66
CA GLY A 30 3.33 -3.84 66.68
C GLY A 30 4.25 -4.64 65.76
N SER A 31 5.37 -5.11 66.31
CA SER A 31 6.10 -6.26 65.79
C SER A 31 5.19 -7.49 65.72
N SER A 32 5.12 -8.13 64.56
CA SER A 32 4.89 -9.56 64.42
C SER A 32 5.51 -10.04 63.11
N SER A 33 6.55 -10.87 63.23
CA SER A 33 7.17 -11.57 62.11
C SER A 33 6.18 -12.59 61.55
N VAL A 34 5.60 -12.31 60.39
CA VAL A 34 4.89 -13.30 59.58
C VAL A 34 5.70 -13.53 58.32
N THR A 35 6.28 -14.72 58.20
CA THR A 35 6.95 -15.19 56.98
C THR A 35 5.92 -15.24 55.84
N PRO A 36 6.17 -14.61 54.68
CA PRO A 36 5.28 -14.73 53.54
C PRO A 36 5.28 -16.18 53.01
N PRO A 37 4.12 -16.73 52.60
CA PRO A 37 4.08 -18.03 51.94
C PRO A 37 4.88 -17.97 50.62
N PRO A 38 5.46 -19.09 50.17
CA PRO A 38 6.22 -19.14 48.92
C PRO A 38 5.32 -18.70 47.75
N PRO A 39 5.86 -17.94 46.77
CA PRO A 39 5.09 -17.49 45.62
C PRO A 39 4.62 -18.70 44.81
N THR A 40 3.30 -18.83 44.66
CA THR A 40 2.70 -19.78 43.72
C THR A 40 2.95 -19.27 42.31
N THR A 41 3.95 -19.84 41.63
CA THR A 41 4.23 -19.55 40.22
C THR A 41 3.02 -20.02 39.38
N ILE A 42 2.22 -19.07 38.90
CA ILE A 42 1.19 -19.36 37.89
C ILE A 42 1.93 -19.82 36.63
N PRO A 43 1.61 -21.00 36.06
CA PRO A 43 2.22 -21.40 34.80
C PRO A 43 1.90 -20.34 33.74
N PRO A 44 2.87 -19.96 32.88
CA PRO A 44 2.63 -18.96 31.85
C PRO A 44 1.48 -19.43 30.96
N THR A 45 0.42 -18.63 30.90
CA THR A 45 -0.65 -18.80 29.93
C THR A 45 -0.03 -18.74 28.54
N THR A 46 0.08 -19.89 27.88
CA THR A 46 0.48 -19.95 26.46
C THR A 46 -0.62 -19.25 25.66
N ILE A 47 -0.37 -18.02 25.22
CA ILE A 47 -1.19 -17.38 24.20
C ILE A 47 -1.08 -18.28 22.97
N PRO A 48 -2.18 -18.83 22.43
CA PRO A 48 -2.10 -19.57 21.17
C PRO A 48 -1.61 -18.59 20.11
N ILE A 49 -0.41 -18.85 19.57
CA ILE A 49 0.13 -18.15 18.42
C ILE A 49 -0.85 -18.46 17.29
N THR A 50 -1.69 -17.50 16.90
CA THR A 50 -2.58 -17.67 15.75
C THR A 50 -1.69 -17.87 14.53
N GLN A 51 -1.65 -19.10 14.02
CA GLN A 51 -1.00 -19.44 12.77
C GLN A 51 -1.54 -18.48 11.69
N PRO A 52 -0.68 -17.78 10.93
CA PRO A 52 -1.16 -16.89 9.89
C PRO A 52 -2.01 -17.70 8.90
N THR A 53 -3.24 -17.26 8.68
CA THR A 53 -4.09 -17.81 7.62
C THR A 53 -3.32 -17.70 6.30
N PRO A 54 -3.17 -18.80 5.53
CA PRO A 54 -2.51 -18.74 4.22
C PRO A 54 -3.21 -17.69 3.35
N ASP A 55 -2.43 -16.83 2.68
CA ASP A 55 -3.00 -15.87 1.73
C ASP A 55 -3.78 -16.66 0.66
N PRO A 56 -5.10 -16.44 0.50
CA PRO A 56 -5.92 -17.17 -0.46
C PRO A 56 -5.38 -17.08 -1.90
N LEU A 57 -4.62 -16.03 -2.22
CA LEU A 57 -3.97 -15.86 -3.52
C LEU A 57 -2.90 -16.92 -3.80
N ILE A 58 -2.23 -17.44 -2.76
CA ILE A 58 -1.20 -18.47 -2.94
C ILE A 58 -1.82 -19.73 -3.55
N ALA A 59 -2.97 -20.15 -3.03
CA ALA A 59 -3.68 -21.32 -3.55
C ALA A 59 -4.28 -21.04 -4.93
N ALA A 60 -4.89 -19.86 -5.13
CA ALA A 60 -5.53 -19.49 -6.39
C ALA A 60 -4.55 -19.30 -7.56
N CYS A 61 -3.36 -18.75 -7.30
CA CYS A 61 -2.30 -18.61 -8.30
C CYS A 61 -1.67 -19.97 -8.69
N GLY A 62 -1.63 -20.92 -7.76
CA GLY A 62 -1.10 -22.26 -8.00
C GLY A 62 0.43 -22.29 -8.20
N THR A 63 0.89 -23.32 -8.92
CA THR A 63 2.31 -23.57 -9.17
C THR A 63 2.63 -23.51 -10.67
N PRO A 64 3.80 -22.97 -11.07
CA PRO A 64 4.80 -22.31 -10.22
C PRO A 64 4.32 -20.93 -9.73
N ARG A 65 4.77 -20.55 -8.52
CA ARG A 65 4.53 -19.20 -8.01
C ARG A 65 5.44 -18.19 -8.73
N PRO A 66 4.93 -17.00 -9.06
CA PRO A 66 5.74 -15.93 -9.62
C PRO A 66 6.92 -15.58 -8.69
N PRO A 67 8.11 -15.27 -9.24
CA PRO A 67 9.20 -14.70 -8.47
C PRO A 67 8.92 -13.22 -8.14
N ALA A 68 9.89 -12.55 -7.51
CA ALA A 68 9.80 -11.14 -7.15
C ALA A 68 9.48 -10.25 -8.37
N LEU A 69 8.72 -9.18 -8.12
CA LEU A 69 8.30 -8.21 -9.12
C LEU A 69 9.52 -7.54 -9.76
N TYR A 70 9.62 -7.59 -11.09
CA TYR A 70 10.65 -6.84 -11.82
C TYR A 70 10.22 -5.39 -12.04
N GLY A 71 8.97 -5.19 -12.47
CA GLY A 71 8.41 -3.88 -12.75
C GLY A 71 6.94 -3.99 -13.12
N ILE A 72 6.31 -2.85 -13.38
CA ILE A 72 4.91 -2.78 -13.79
C ILE A 72 4.85 -2.14 -15.18
N LYS A 73 4.20 -2.81 -16.11
CA LYS A 73 3.91 -2.27 -17.43
C LYS A 73 2.59 -1.54 -17.39
N VAL A 74 2.59 -0.25 -17.68
CA VAL A 74 1.39 0.57 -17.78
C VAL A 74 1.06 0.79 -19.26
N LYS A 75 -0.21 0.66 -19.64
CA LYS A 75 -0.68 0.84 -21.02
C LYS A 75 -2.04 1.50 -21.08
N VAL A 76 -2.28 2.33 -22.09
CA VAL A 76 -3.64 2.75 -22.44
C VAL A 76 -4.35 1.57 -23.13
N GLN A 77 -5.45 1.12 -22.52
CA GLN A 77 -6.29 0.05 -23.06
C GLN A 77 -7.35 0.60 -24.03
N THR A 78 -7.97 1.74 -23.67
CA THR A 78 -8.97 2.42 -24.49
C THR A 78 -8.73 3.93 -24.45
N ASP A 79 -8.72 4.57 -25.63
CA ASP A 79 -8.62 6.02 -25.77
C ASP A 79 -9.97 6.61 -26.21
N GLN A 80 -10.51 7.54 -25.41
CA GLN A 80 -11.71 8.32 -25.70
C GLN A 80 -11.38 9.82 -25.69
N GLY A 81 -10.18 10.18 -26.18
CA GLY A 81 -9.68 11.54 -26.26
C GLY A 81 -9.12 11.98 -24.91
N TYR A 82 -9.85 12.86 -24.23
CA TYR A 82 -9.46 13.36 -22.91
C TYR A 82 -9.64 12.31 -21.81
N ARG A 83 -10.50 11.30 -22.03
CA ARG A 83 -10.73 10.19 -21.10
C ARG A 83 -10.01 8.93 -21.61
N LYS A 84 -9.25 8.26 -20.75
CA LYS A 84 -8.57 7.01 -21.10
C LYS A 84 -8.83 5.95 -20.04
N LEU A 85 -8.89 4.69 -20.47
CA LEU A 85 -8.81 3.54 -19.60
C LEU A 85 -7.37 3.02 -19.68
N VAL A 86 -6.69 2.97 -18.54
CA VAL A 86 -5.29 2.57 -18.43
C VAL A 86 -5.24 1.27 -17.64
N ASP A 87 -4.44 0.33 -18.12
CA ASP A 87 -4.20 -1.00 -17.55
C ASP A 87 -2.76 -1.09 -17.02
N SER A 88 -2.57 -1.93 -16.01
CA SER A 88 -1.28 -2.24 -15.41
C SER A 88 -1.07 -3.74 -15.39
N ARG A 89 0.14 -4.19 -15.75
CA ARG A 89 0.52 -5.59 -15.74
C ARG A 89 1.85 -5.77 -15.01
N PRO A 90 1.93 -6.61 -13.98
CA PRO A 90 3.21 -6.95 -13.38
C PRO A 90 4.07 -7.75 -14.34
N ILE A 91 5.36 -7.41 -14.36
CA ILE A 91 6.39 -8.14 -15.09
C ILE A 91 7.31 -8.78 -14.04
N VAL A 92 7.67 -10.04 -14.25
CA VAL A 92 8.54 -10.81 -13.35
C VAL A 92 9.79 -11.28 -14.09
N LYS A 93 10.89 -11.50 -13.33
CA LYS A 93 12.12 -12.08 -13.88
C LYS A 93 11.94 -13.57 -14.17
N ASN A 94 12.61 -14.08 -15.19
CA ASN A 94 12.64 -15.50 -15.49
C ASN A 94 13.60 -16.28 -14.55
N VAL A 95 13.26 -16.33 -13.26
CA VAL A 95 14.02 -17.10 -12.26
C VAL A 95 13.67 -18.58 -12.40
N ASP A 96 14.69 -19.45 -12.42
CA ASP A 96 14.55 -20.91 -12.53
C ASP A 96 13.67 -21.37 -13.70
N GLY A 97 13.68 -20.65 -14.82
CA GLY A 97 12.86 -20.98 -16.00
C GLY A 97 11.35 -20.78 -15.77
N TYR A 98 10.96 -19.90 -14.85
CA TYR A 98 9.56 -19.57 -14.56
C TYR A 98 8.75 -19.27 -15.83
N CYS A 99 9.26 -18.45 -16.74
CA CYS A 99 8.53 -18.02 -17.94
C CYS A 99 8.18 -19.20 -18.84
N ALA A 100 9.07 -20.18 -18.99
CA ALA A 100 8.80 -21.38 -19.76
C ALA A 100 7.78 -22.29 -19.06
N LYS A 101 7.88 -22.42 -17.73
CA LYS A 101 6.95 -23.20 -16.91
C LYS A 101 5.51 -22.67 -16.97
N VAL A 102 5.32 -21.38 -17.25
CA VAL A 102 4.01 -20.74 -17.42
C VAL A 102 3.63 -20.56 -18.90
N GLY A 103 4.35 -21.20 -19.82
CA GLY A 103 4.01 -21.23 -21.25
C GLY A 103 4.35 -19.97 -22.04
N GLN A 104 5.18 -19.06 -21.50
CA GLN A 104 5.60 -17.81 -22.16
C GLN A 104 6.99 -17.88 -22.83
N GLY A 105 7.66 -19.04 -22.75
CA GLY A 105 8.99 -19.27 -23.34
C GLY A 105 10.16 -18.82 -22.46
N ASP A 106 11.35 -18.72 -23.05
CA ASP A 106 12.62 -18.54 -22.32
C ASP A 106 13.11 -17.08 -22.25
N GLY A 107 12.21 -16.11 -22.43
CA GLY A 107 12.55 -14.69 -22.31
C GLY A 107 13.11 -14.32 -20.94
N ALA A 108 13.88 -13.23 -20.85
CA ALA A 108 14.44 -12.76 -19.57
C ALA A 108 13.36 -12.33 -18.56
N TYR A 109 12.20 -11.92 -19.07
CA TYR A 109 11.05 -11.46 -18.30
C TYR A 109 9.75 -11.93 -18.98
N CYS A 110 8.69 -12.04 -18.19
CA CYS A 110 7.36 -12.40 -18.67
C CYS A 110 6.27 -11.83 -17.75
N ASP A 111 5.01 -11.91 -18.17
CA ASP A 111 3.88 -11.71 -17.27
C ASP A 111 3.78 -12.88 -16.27
N THR A 112 2.98 -12.76 -15.21
CA THR A 112 2.82 -13.88 -14.26
C THR A 112 2.09 -15.09 -14.89
N ARG A 113 1.15 -14.81 -15.79
CA ARG A 113 0.39 -15.79 -16.57
C ARG A 113 -0.01 -15.17 -17.91
N LEU A 114 -0.37 -16.02 -18.87
CA LEU A 114 -0.93 -15.59 -20.13
C LEU A 114 -2.30 -14.91 -19.95
N GLU A 115 -2.66 -14.06 -20.89
CA GLU A 115 -3.99 -13.47 -20.94
C GLU A 115 -5.06 -14.53 -21.17
N GLY A 116 -6.14 -14.45 -20.38
CA GLY A 116 -7.20 -15.46 -20.36
C GLY A 116 -6.94 -16.66 -19.43
N ASP A 117 -5.76 -16.77 -18.82
CA ASP A 117 -5.48 -17.79 -17.81
C ASP A 117 -6.28 -17.52 -16.52
N LEU A 118 -6.96 -18.54 -16.01
CA LEU A 118 -7.80 -18.45 -14.81
C LEU A 118 -7.00 -18.10 -13.54
N GLN A 119 -5.71 -18.41 -13.50
CA GLN A 119 -4.83 -18.11 -12.36
C GLN A 119 -4.24 -16.70 -12.43
N ARG A 120 -4.36 -16.02 -13.57
CA ARG A 120 -3.65 -14.76 -13.82
C ARG A 120 -3.97 -13.70 -12.79
N GLU A 121 -5.25 -13.48 -12.52
CA GLU A 121 -5.68 -12.46 -11.56
C GLU A 121 -5.05 -12.69 -10.18
N ALA A 122 -5.08 -13.94 -9.70
CA ALA A 122 -4.50 -14.28 -8.41
C ALA A 122 -2.97 -14.15 -8.39
N CYS A 123 -2.30 -14.52 -9.48
CA CYS A 123 -0.85 -14.38 -9.59
C CYS A 123 -0.40 -12.93 -9.71
N ASP A 124 -1.11 -12.11 -10.50
CA ASP A 124 -0.86 -10.68 -10.63
C ASP A 124 -1.08 -9.98 -9.28
N ALA A 125 -2.17 -10.33 -8.57
CA ALA A 125 -2.45 -9.84 -7.23
C ALA A 125 -1.36 -10.22 -6.21
N LEU A 126 -0.82 -11.43 -6.29
CA LEU A 126 0.21 -11.92 -5.37
C LEU A 126 1.52 -11.12 -5.49
N VAL A 127 1.90 -10.72 -6.72
CA VAL A 127 3.14 -9.95 -6.96
C VAL A 127 2.96 -8.45 -6.90
N ILE A 128 1.73 -7.95 -6.82
CA ILE A 128 1.45 -6.51 -6.70
C ILE A 128 1.01 -6.14 -5.28
N GLY A 129 0.34 -7.04 -4.56
CA GLY A 129 -0.17 -6.80 -3.22
C GLY A 129 -1.45 -5.97 -3.20
N ARG A 130 -1.72 -5.31 -2.08
CA ARG A 130 -2.92 -4.49 -1.86
C ARG A 130 -2.63 -3.01 -2.05
N ALA A 131 -3.52 -2.33 -2.77
CA ALA A 131 -3.45 -0.90 -2.96
C ALA A 131 -3.61 -0.15 -1.62
N LYS A 132 -2.86 0.95 -1.45
CA LYS A 132 -2.84 1.73 -0.19
C LYS A 132 -4.12 2.51 0.06
N ASP A 133 -4.75 2.95 -1.02
CA ASP A 133 -5.96 3.78 -1.05
C ASP A 133 -7.23 2.94 -0.90
N THR A 134 -7.39 1.90 -1.71
CA THR A 134 -8.64 1.10 -1.77
C THR A 134 -8.59 -0.20 -0.96
N HIS A 135 -7.40 -0.63 -0.52
CA HIS A 135 -7.15 -1.93 0.11
C HIS A 135 -7.51 -3.18 -0.73
N ARG A 136 -7.84 -2.98 -2.02
CA ARG A 136 -8.09 -4.05 -2.99
C ARG A 136 -6.78 -4.60 -3.53
N TYR A 137 -6.79 -5.86 -3.97
CA TYR A 137 -5.64 -6.45 -4.65
C TYR A 137 -5.43 -5.79 -6.01
N GLY A 138 -4.21 -5.28 -6.24
CA GLY A 138 -3.84 -4.46 -7.39
C GLY A 138 -3.02 -3.25 -6.99
N PRO A 139 -2.51 -2.47 -7.96
CA PRO A 139 -1.59 -1.38 -7.67
C PRO A 139 -2.31 -0.19 -7.02
N THR A 140 -1.53 0.63 -6.33
CA THR A 140 -1.94 1.99 -5.99
C THR A 140 -1.66 2.88 -7.19
N TRP A 141 -2.66 3.65 -7.61
CA TRP A 141 -2.54 4.54 -8.76
C TRP A 141 -2.28 5.99 -8.34
N TYR A 142 -1.47 6.67 -9.14
CA TYR A 142 -1.17 8.09 -8.98
C TYR A 142 -1.24 8.80 -10.33
N PHE A 143 -1.75 10.02 -10.34
CA PHE A 143 -1.70 10.93 -11.48
C PHE A 143 -1.00 12.22 -11.04
N GLU A 144 0.05 12.62 -11.75
CA GLU A 144 0.88 13.77 -11.36
C GLU A 144 1.32 13.70 -9.89
N ALA A 145 1.80 12.52 -9.49
CA ALA A 145 2.21 12.16 -8.13
C ALA A 145 1.13 12.28 -7.03
N LYS A 146 -0.15 12.49 -7.38
CA LYS A 146 -1.28 12.50 -6.43
C LYS A 146 -2.05 11.18 -6.51
N PRO A 147 -2.47 10.61 -5.37
CA PRO A 147 -3.23 9.37 -5.38
C PRO A 147 -4.55 9.54 -6.14
N CYS A 148 -4.94 8.51 -6.88
CA CYS A 148 -6.24 8.49 -7.53
C CYS A 148 -7.37 8.44 -6.51
N VAL A 149 -8.51 9.00 -6.88
CA VAL A 149 -9.70 8.97 -6.03
C VAL A 149 -10.47 7.68 -6.23
N ASP A 150 -11.35 7.38 -5.27
CA ASP A 150 -12.25 6.24 -5.34
C ASP A 150 -13.20 6.32 -6.54
N ALA A 151 -13.65 5.15 -6.98
CA ALA A 151 -14.63 5.03 -8.05
C ALA A 151 -15.87 5.88 -7.75
N GLY A 152 -16.29 6.69 -8.73
CA GLY A 152 -17.49 7.54 -8.63
C GLY A 152 -17.27 8.93 -8.02
N ALA A 153 -16.08 9.24 -7.48
CA ALA A 153 -15.80 10.53 -6.84
C ALA A 153 -15.75 11.75 -7.79
N GLY A 154 -15.79 11.54 -9.12
CA GLY A 154 -15.72 12.63 -10.11
C GLY A 154 -14.37 13.37 -10.09
N GLY A 155 -14.24 14.45 -10.87
CA GLY A 155 -13.03 15.27 -10.93
C GLY A 155 -12.09 15.00 -12.13
N ASP A 156 -11.06 15.83 -12.24
CA ASP A 156 -9.95 15.71 -13.19
C ASP A 156 -8.82 14.82 -12.61
N GLY A 157 -7.95 14.28 -13.47
CA GLY A 157 -6.85 13.40 -13.05
C GLY A 157 -7.21 11.93 -13.22
N CYS A 158 -7.29 11.17 -12.12
CA CYS A 158 -7.53 9.72 -12.17
C CYS A 158 -8.50 9.20 -11.12
N VAL A 159 -9.27 8.18 -11.50
CA VAL A 159 -10.30 7.52 -10.71
C VAL A 159 -10.09 6.02 -10.80
N ASN A 160 -10.02 5.34 -9.65
CA ASN A 160 -9.91 3.88 -9.58
C ASN A 160 -11.11 3.22 -10.31
N HIS A 161 -10.87 2.15 -11.07
CA HIS A 161 -11.97 1.42 -11.71
C HIS A 161 -12.82 0.70 -10.65
N PRO A 162 -14.18 0.73 -10.73
CA PRO A 162 -15.05 0.18 -9.69
C PRO A 162 -14.85 -1.31 -9.43
N ASP A 163 -14.49 -2.08 -10.45
CA ASP A 163 -14.46 -3.55 -10.35
C ASP A 163 -13.06 -4.16 -10.45
N ASN A 164 -12.05 -3.41 -10.88
CA ASN A 164 -10.73 -3.96 -11.18
C ASN A 164 -9.61 -2.97 -10.83
N GLN A 165 -8.89 -3.24 -9.75
CA GLN A 165 -7.82 -2.35 -9.26
C GLN A 165 -6.61 -2.27 -10.22
N PHE A 166 -6.47 -3.19 -11.18
CA PHE A 166 -5.46 -3.12 -12.24
C PHE A 166 -5.82 -2.14 -13.35
N LEU A 167 -7.03 -1.55 -13.30
CA LEU A 167 -7.50 -0.53 -14.23
C LEU A 167 -7.72 0.80 -13.52
N VAL A 168 -7.39 1.89 -14.22
CA VAL A 168 -7.70 3.25 -13.80
C VAL A 168 -8.30 4.04 -14.95
N VAL A 169 -9.28 4.89 -14.64
CA VAL A 169 -9.84 5.83 -15.59
C VAL A 169 -9.15 7.16 -15.38
N THR A 170 -8.50 7.68 -16.42
CA THR A 170 -7.86 9.00 -16.40
C THR A 170 -8.63 10.02 -17.23
N ARG A 171 -8.44 11.29 -16.88
CA ARG A 171 -9.02 12.47 -17.50
C ARG A 171 -7.93 13.54 -17.58
N GLY A 172 -7.42 13.73 -18.78
CA GLY A 172 -6.35 14.68 -19.07
C GLY A 172 -5.03 14.07 -19.49
N GLU A 173 -4.11 14.97 -19.81
CA GLU A 173 -2.71 14.67 -20.06
C GLU A 173 -1.90 14.77 -18.77
N GLY A 174 -0.85 13.97 -18.67
CA GLY A 174 -0.02 13.90 -17.48
C GLY A 174 0.59 12.52 -17.26
N GLU A 175 1.45 12.41 -16.26
CA GLU A 175 2.02 11.13 -15.86
C GLU A 175 1.01 10.33 -15.03
N ILE A 176 0.70 9.10 -15.48
CA ILE A 176 0.02 8.09 -14.66
C ILE A 176 1.03 7.05 -14.19
N MET A 177 0.93 6.66 -12.92
CA MET A 177 1.84 5.73 -12.27
C MET A 177 1.05 4.64 -11.52
N ALA A 178 1.46 3.39 -11.69
CA ALA A 178 0.99 2.25 -10.91
C ALA A 178 2.11 1.74 -10.02
N CYS A 179 1.87 1.57 -8.72
CA CYS A 179 2.86 1.06 -7.78
C CYS A 179 2.35 -0.17 -7.02
N ALA A 180 3.21 -1.18 -6.86
CA ALA A 180 2.97 -2.31 -5.97
C ALA A 180 2.99 -1.87 -4.49
N ALA A 181 2.37 -2.67 -3.63
CA ALA A 181 2.36 -2.48 -2.17
C ALA A 181 3.79 -2.51 -1.60
N ASP A 182 4.06 -1.83 -0.49
CA ASP A 182 5.42 -1.66 0.04
C ASP A 182 6.05 -2.98 0.53
N ASP A 183 5.22 -3.91 1.00
CA ASP A 183 5.58 -5.21 1.54
C ASP A 183 5.85 -6.27 0.46
N VAL A 184 5.55 -5.98 -0.80
CA VAL A 184 5.86 -6.85 -1.92
C VAL A 184 7.37 -6.88 -2.19
N PRO A 185 7.98 -8.07 -2.33
CA PRO A 185 9.36 -8.22 -2.78
C PRO A 185 9.55 -7.72 -4.22
N VAL A 186 10.48 -6.78 -4.40
CA VAL A 186 10.86 -6.22 -5.71
C VAL A 186 12.29 -6.62 -6.06
N ALA A 187 12.48 -7.06 -7.30
CA ALA A 187 13.80 -7.31 -7.86
C ALA A 187 14.44 -6.00 -8.35
N GLU A 188 13.65 -5.08 -8.91
CA GLU A 188 14.12 -3.78 -9.42
C GLU A 188 13.10 -2.66 -9.17
N GLY A 189 12.09 -2.51 -10.03
CA GLY A 189 11.13 -1.41 -9.98
C GLY A 189 9.85 -1.75 -9.24
N ARG A 190 9.45 -0.91 -8.27
CA ARG A 190 8.13 -1.03 -7.59
C ARG A 190 6.99 -0.42 -8.40
N CYS A 191 7.29 0.55 -9.25
CA CYS A 191 6.31 1.32 -9.99
C CYS A 191 6.58 1.28 -11.49
N GLY A 192 5.51 1.45 -12.27
CA GLY A 192 5.55 1.72 -13.70
C GLY A 192 4.85 3.03 -14.00
N THR A 193 5.35 3.77 -14.99
CA THR A 193 4.79 5.05 -15.42
C THR A 193 4.35 5.00 -16.88
N CYS A 194 3.49 5.94 -17.26
CA CYS A 194 3.04 6.16 -18.61
C CYS A 194 2.73 7.66 -18.78
N GLN A 195 3.37 8.32 -19.74
CA GLN A 195 2.99 9.68 -20.09
C GLN A 195 1.73 9.64 -20.95
N LEU A 196 0.63 10.22 -20.45
CA LEU A 196 -0.63 10.32 -21.17
C LEU A 196 -0.66 11.61 -21.99
N ILE A 197 -1.00 11.46 -23.28
CA ILE A 197 -1.18 12.57 -24.20
C ILE A 197 -2.55 12.46 -24.85
N VAL A 198 -3.24 13.60 -24.96
CA VAL A 198 -4.55 13.66 -25.61
C VAL A 198 -4.41 13.23 -27.08
N GLY A 199 -5.25 12.28 -27.50
CA GLY A 199 -5.22 11.73 -28.86
C GLY A 199 -4.12 10.68 -29.14
N SER A 200 -3.35 10.25 -28.13
CA SER A 200 -2.45 9.10 -28.22
C SER A 200 -2.97 7.91 -27.42
N SER A 201 -3.01 6.73 -28.04
CA SER A 201 -3.24 5.45 -27.36
C SER A 201 -1.95 4.77 -26.89
N ALA A 202 -0.80 5.41 -27.10
CA ALA A 202 0.49 4.93 -26.61
C ALA A 202 0.93 5.74 -25.39
N CYS A 203 1.54 5.03 -24.44
CA CYS A 203 2.38 5.65 -23.42
C CYS A 203 3.63 6.22 -24.10
N GLN A 204 3.99 7.45 -23.76
CA GLN A 204 5.26 8.06 -24.15
C GLN A 204 6.29 7.96 -23.03
#